data_AF-A0A521R5A5-F1
#
_entry.id   AF-A0A521R5A5-F1
#
_cell.length_a   1.000
_cell.length_b   1.000
_cell.length_c   1.000
_cell.angle_alpha   90.00
_cell.angle_beta   90.00
_cell.angle_gamma   90.00
#
_symmetry.space_group_name_H-M   'P 1'
#
loop_
_entity.id
_entity.type
_entity.pdbx_description
1 polymer ?
#
loop_
_entity_poly.entity_id
_entity_poly.type
_entity_poly.pdbx_seq_one_letter_code
_entity_poly.pdbx_strand_id
1 'polypeptide(L)'
;MKFLLVPLRFVISPVFIAAVNVMILFPTVLSIIDIVRSVNRHADTHEPVTIASTIALIMIGWGVALEERGVIRKRFGVSGVPDEQRQVHIDEMCHEYGVAQLVLGLFAEIAVAMISLPDRIVNTTGYEHTLLTVSVVLIAIGAIIQSRHVFVLLATLWRRRTVRENPT
;
A
#
# COMPACT_ATOMS: atom_id res chain seq x y z
N MET A 1 -21.48 -1.95 -23.96
CA MET A 1 -21.12 -1.57 -22.57
C MET A 1 -20.62 -2.74 -21.71
N LYS A 2 -21.19 -3.95 -21.76
CA LYS A 2 -20.72 -5.10 -20.95
C LYS A 2 -19.24 -5.50 -21.16
N PHE A 3 -18.72 -5.38 -22.39
CA PHE A 3 -17.30 -5.70 -22.70
C PHE A 3 -16.28 -4.72 -22.08
N LEU A 4 -16.67 -3.47 -21.81
CA LEU A 4 -15.79 -2.45 -21.23
C LEU A 4 -15.61 -2.62 -19.72
N LEU A 5 -16.53 -3.34 -19.05
CA LEU A 5 -16.52 -3.59 -17.61
C LEU A 5 -15.74 -4.86 -17.20
N VAL A 6 -15.34 -5.69 -18.18
CA VAL A 6 -14.56 -6.91 -17.95
C VAL A 6 -13.17 -6.62 -17.37
N PRO A 7 -12.35 -5.70 -17.93
CA PRO A 7 -11.05 -5.36 -17.33
C PRO A 7 -11.22 -4.76 -15.93
N LEU A 8 -12.25 -3.92 -15.72
CA LEU A 8 -12.52 -3.32 -14.42
C LEU A 8 -12.85 -4.39 -13.36
N ARG A 9 -13.65 -5.39 -13.71
CA ARG A 9 -13.96 -6.54 -12.84
C ARG A 9 -12.72 -7.31 -12.41
N PHE A 10 -11.73 -7.42 -13.30
CA PHE A 10 -10.46 -8.08 -12.98
C PHE A 10 -9.62 -7.24 -12.01
N VAL A 11 -9.48 -5.94 -12.27
CA VAL A 11 -8.67 -5.01 -11.46
C VAL A 11 -9.21 -4.87 -10.03
N ILE A 12 -10.54 -4.88 -9.84
CA ILE A 12 -11.14 -4.78 -8.50
C ILE A 12 -11.32 -6.14 -7.80
N SER A 13 -10.82 -7.21 -8.42
CA SER A 13 -10.93 -8.56 -7.85
C SER A 13 -10.01 -8.72 -6.65
N PRO A 14 -10.42 -9.45 -5.60
CA PRO A 14 -9.57 -9.64 -4.41
C PRO A 14 -8.26 -10.38 -4.71
N VAL A 15 -8.24 -11.22 -5.75
CA VAL A 15 -7.03 -11.95 -6.18
C VAL A 15 -6.03 -10.99 -6.83
N PHE A 16 -6.49 -10.10 -7.70
CA PHE A 16 -5.64 -9.09 -8.31
C PHE A 16 -5.08 -8.14 -7.24
N ILE A 17 -5.92 -7.69 -6.30
CA ILE A 17 -5.50 -6.85 -5.17
C ILE A 17 -4.42 -7.54 -4.33
N ALA A 18 -4.62 -8.82 -3.99
CA ALA A 18 -3.62 -9.59 -3.26
C ALA A 18 -2.29 -9.70 -4.04
N ALA A 19 -2.35 -9.94 -5.36
CA ALA A 19 -1.17 -10.01 -6.21
C ALA A 19 -0.41 -8.67 -6.27
N VAL A 20 -1.12 -7.55 -6.45
CA VAL A 20 -0.51 -6.21 -6.45
C VAL A 20 0.08 -5.87 -5.08
N ASN A 21 -0.61 -6.20 -3.99
CA ASN A 21 -0.06 -6.02 -2.65
C ASN A 21 1.26 -6.79 -2.46
N VAL A 22 1.37 -8.03 -2.96
CA VAL A 22 2.63 -8.79 -2.90
C VAL A 22 3.70 -8.16 -3.79
N MET A 23 3.32 -7.73 -5.00
CA MET A 23 4.23 -7.07 -5.95
C MET A 23 4.81 -5.77 -5.39
N ILE A 24 4.03 -4.99 -4.63
CA ILE A 24 4.49 -3.76 -3.97
C ILE A 24 5.30 -4.09 -2.71
N LEU A 25 4.90 -5.11 -1.94
CA LEU A 25 5.57 -5.46 -0.70
C LEU A 25 7.03 -5.89 -0.92
N PHE A 26 7.30 -6.61 -2.01
CA PHE A 26 8.66 -7.07 -2.35
C PHE A 26 9.69 -5.92 -2.47
N PRO A 27 9.51 -4.92 -3.38
CA PRO A 27 10.42 -3.79 -3.46
C PRO A 27 10.41 -2.95 -2.18
N THR A 28 9.27 -2.79 -1.50
CA THR A 28 9.23 -2.06 -0.22
C THR A 28 10.17 -2.67 0.83
N VAL A 29 10.16 -4.00 0.99
CA VAL A 29 11.06 -4.69 1.94
C VAL A 29 12.52 -4.52 1.54
N LEU A 30 12.84 -4.64 0.25
CA LEU A 30 14.21 -4.41 -0.23
C LEU A 30 14.67 -2.97 0.03
N SER A 31 13.81 -1.99 -0.25
CA SER A 31 14.07 -0.58 0.01
C SER A 31 14.31 -0.28 1.49
N ILE A 32 13.52 -0.88 2.40
CA ILE A 32 13.73 -0.73 3.86
C ILE A 32 15.14 -1.24 4.23
N ILE A 33 15.52 -2.43 3.75
CA ILE A 33 16.84 -3.01 4.05
C ILE A 33 17.96 -2.11 3.54
N ASP A 34 17.81 -1.56 2.33
CA ASP A 34 18.81 -0.71 1.71
C ASP A 34 18.97 0.63 2.43
N ILE A 35 17.85 1.32 2.72
CA ILE A 35 17.84 2.59 3.47
C ILE A 35 18.44 2.39 4.86
N VAL A 36 18.06 1.33 5.59
CA VAL A 36 18.61 1.05 6.93
C VAL A 36 20.12 0.81 6.88
N ARG A 37 20.62 0.10 5.85
CA ARG A 37 22.07 -0.10 5.67
C ARG A 37 22.79 1.22 5.38
N SER A 38 22.19 2.10 4.57
CA SER A 38 22.76 3.41 4.26
C SER A 38 22.82 4.31 5.50
N VAL A 39 21.72 4.38 6.26
CA VAL A 39 21.65 5.14 7.52
C VAL A 39 22.69 4.64 8.53
N ASN A 40 22.81 3.32 8.72
CA ASN A 40 23.78 2.75 9.66
C ASN A 40 25.24 3.05 9.28
N ARG A 41 25.53 3.15 7.98
CA ARG A 41 26.87 3.48 7.47
C ARG A 41 27.16 4.98 7.45
N HIS A 42 26.19 5.82 7.79
CA HIS A 42 26.27 7.28 7.62
C HIS A 42 26.75 7.65 6.21
N ALA A 43 26.24 6.93 5.21
CA ALA A 43 26.51 7.19 3.80
C ALA A 43 25.69 8.39 3.31
N ASP A 44 25.98 8.88 2.10
CA ASP A 44 25.22 9.95 1.46
C ASP A 44 23.71 9.64 1.45
N THR A 45 22.90 10.64 1.82
CA THR A 45 21.45 10.52 2.02
C THR A 45 20.66 10.69 0.73
N HIS A 46 21.26 11.18 -0.36
CA HIS A 46 20.56 11.50 -1.61
C HIS A 46 19.82 10.30 -2.23
N GLU A 47 20.49 9.15 -2.35
CA GLU A 47 19.89 7.93 -2.91
C GLU A 47 18.80 7.33 -1.99
N PRO A 48 19.04 7.12 -0.68
CA PRO A 48 18.01 6.69 0.26
C PRO A 48 16.77 7.58 0.31
N VAL A 49 16.93 8.90 0.21
CA VAL A 49 15.84 9.88 0.13
C VAL A 49 14.98 9.60 -1.09
N THR A 50 15.60 9.42 -2.26
CA THR A 50 14.87 9.13 -3.51
C THR A 50 14.11 7.81 -3.44
N ILE A 51 14.72 6.77 -2.86
CA ILE A 51 14.09 5.46 -2.66
C ILE A 51 12.89 5.59 -1.72
N ALA A 52 13.07 6.25 -0.57
CA ALA A 52 12.02 6.42 0.43
C ALA A 52 10.82 7.19 -0.15
N SER A 53 11.06 8.27 -0.88
CA SER A 53 10.00 9.05 -1.53
C SER A 53 9.25 8.24 -2.59
N THR A 54 9.96 7.47 -3.42
CA THR A 54 9.32 6.62 -4.43
C THR A 54 8.40 5.57 -3.80
N ILE A 55 8.84 4.92 -2.73
CA ILE A 55 8.03 3.93 -2.01
C ILE A 55 6.83 4.58 -1.32
N ALA A 56 7.03 5.75 -0.69
CA ALA A 56 5.95 6.50 -0.07
C ALA A 56 4.86 6.89 -1.09
N LEU A 57 5.24 7.37 -2.28
CA LEU A 57 4.33 7.64 -3.38
C LEU A 57 3.55 6.41 -3.85
N ILE A 58 4.19 5.24 -3.92
CA ILE A 58 3.52 3.98 -4.25
C ILE A 58 2.49 3.61 -3.18
N MET A 59 2.84 3.74 -1.89
CA MET A 59 1.92 3.50 -0.77
C MET A 59 0.71 4.42 -0.84
N ILE A 60 0.90 5.71 -1.14
CA ILE A 60 -0.18 6.69 -1.29
C ILE A 60 -1.08 6.30 -2.45
N GLY A 61 -0.52 6.12 -3.65
CA GLY A 61 -1.29 5.84 -4.86
C GLY A 61 -2.08 4.53 -4.75
N TRP A 62 -1.47 3.50 -4.16
CA TRP A 62 -2.18 2.24 -3.92
C TRP A 62 -3.19 2.33 -2.78
N GLY A 63 -2.90 3.10 -1.72
CA GLY A 63 -3.83 3.40 -0.64
C GLY A 63 -5.14 4.00 -1.15
N VAL A 64 -5.06 5.01 -2.02
CA VAL A 64 -6.23 5.61 -2.70
C VAL A 64 -7.00 4.56 -3.50
N ALA A 65 -6.30 3.71 -4.27
CA ALA A 65 -6.95 2.69 -5.09
C ALA A 65 -7.72 1.65 -4.25
N LEU A 66 -7.17 1.27 -3.10
CA LEU A 66 -7.82 0.37 -2.14
C LEU A 66 -9.02 1.04 -1.47
N GLU A 67 -8.86 2.28 -1.03
CA GLU A 67 -9.90 3.08 -0.37
C GLU A 67 -11.14 3.25 -1.25
N GLU A 68 -10.93 3.55 -2.53
CA GLU A 68 -11.99 3.83 -3.50
C GLU A 68 -12.61 2.57 -4.12
N ARG A 69 -12.12 1.37 -3.77
CA ARG A 69 -12.60 0.11 -4.38
C ARG A 69 -14.12 -0.04 -4.32
N GLY A 70 -14.72 0.21 -3.16
CA GLY A 70 -16.18 0.11 -2.97
C GLY A 70 -16.95 1.14 -3.81
N VAL A 71 -16.42 2.36 -3.90
CA VAL A 71 -16.98 3.45 -4.71
C VAL A 71 -16.93 3.09 -6.20
N ILE A 72 -15.80 2.55 -6.68
CA ILE A 72 -15.63 2.08 -8.06
C ILE A 72 -16.64 0.98 -8.37
N ARG A 73 -16.77 -0.04 -7.50
CA ARG A 73 -17.76 -1.12 -7.70
C ARG A 73 -19.18 -0.59 -7.82
N LYS A 74 -19.56 0.36 -6.96
CA LYS A 74 -20.89 0.99 -6.95
C LYS A 74 -21.12 1.84 -8.20
N ARG A 75 -20.16 2.69 -8.57
CA ARG A 75 -20.30 3.64 -9.70
C ARG A 75 -20.37 2.94 -11.05
N PHE A 76 -19.66 1.83 -11.22
CA PHE A 76 -19.61 1.08 -12.48
C PHE A 76 -20.57 -0.12 -12.54
N GLY A 77 -21.49 -0.25 -11.58
CA GLY A 77 -22.53 -1.29 -11.58
C GLY A 77 -21.95 -2.71 -11.49
N VAL A 78 -20.86 -2.88 -10.75
CA VAL A 78 -20.23 -4.19 -10.49
C VAL A 78 -20.76 -4.82 -9.18
N SER A 79 -21.74 -4.18 -8.55
CA SER A 79 -22.51 -4.65 -7.40
C SER A 79 -23.69 -5.54 -7.79
N GLY A 80 -24.27 -6.24 -6.81
CA GLY A 80 -25.44 -7.10 -6.98
C GLY A 80 -25.08 -8.53 -7.40
N VAL A 81 -23.87 -9.00 -7.08
CA VAL A 81 -23.45 -10.38 -7.36
C VAL A 81 -23.89 -11.33 -6.23
N PRO A 82 -24.03 -12.64 -6.47
CA PRO A 82 -24.44 -13.61 -5.43
C PRO A 82 -23.56 -13.62 -4.16
N ASP A 83 -22.36 -13.05 -4.22
CA ASP A 83 -21.36 -12.97 -3.13
C ASP A 83 -21.29 -11.54 -2.53
N GLU A 84 -22.35 -10.72 -2.64
CA GLU A 84 -22.31 -9.28 -2.34
C GLU A 84 -21.96 -8.97 -0.88
N GLN A 85 -22.52 -9.69 0.10
CA GLN A 85 -22.21 -9.47 1.52
C GLN A 85 -20.71 -9.59 1.80
N ARG A 86 -20.05 -10.54 1.15
CA ARG A 86 -18.61 -10.73 1.25
C ARG A 86 -17.84 -9.65 0.50
N GLN A 87 -18.32 -9.23 -0.67
CA GLN A 87 -17.68 -8.13 -1.40
C GLN A 87 -17.72 -6.84 -0.60
N VAL A 88 -18.80 -6.56 0.14
CA VAL A 88 -18.90 -5.44 1.09
C VAL A 88 -17.85 -5.59 2.19
N HIS A 89 -17.72 -6.78 2.79
CA HIS A 89 -16.69 -7.01 3.80
C HIS A 89 -15.26 -6.79 3.25
N ILE A 90 -14.99 -7.20 2.01
CA ILE A 90 -13.69 -6.94 1.37
C ILE A 90 -13.54 -5.45 1.03
N ASP A 91 -14.62 -4.74 0.67
CA ASP A 91 -14.59 -3.29 0.44
C ASP A 91 -14.23 -2.55 1.74
N GLU A 92 -14.84 -2.92 2.87
CA GLU A 92 -14.52 -2.37 4.20
C GLU A 92 -13.06 -2.63 4.59
N MET A 93 -12.57 -3.86 4.42
CA MET A 93 -11.16 -4.17 4.66
C MET A 93 -10.25 -3.33 3.75
N CYS A 94 -10.52 -3.28 2.45
CA CYS A 94 -9.72 -2.48 1.52
C CYS A 94 -9.74 -0.99 1.90
N HIS A 95 -10.87 -0.49 2.39
CA HIS A 95 -11.01 0.88 2.88
C HIS A 95 -10.08 1.14 4.07
N GLU A 96 -10.19 0.35 5.14
CA GLU A 96 -9.35 0.51 6.35
C GLU A 96 -7.85 0.38 6.05
N TYR A 97 -7.45 -0.67 5.32
CA TYR A 97 -6.06 -0.89 4.96
C TYR A 97 -5.55 0.17 3.96
N GLY A 98 -6.41 0.64 3.05
CA GLY A 98 -6.10 1.70 2.09
C GLY A 98 -5.79 3.02 2.77
N VAL A 99 -6.66 3.45 3.70
CA VAL A 99 -6.45 4.66 4.52
C VAL A 99 -5.13 4.56 5.30
N ALA A 100 -4.83 3.40 5.89
CA ALA A 100 -3.58 3.21 6.62
C ALA A 100 -2.34 3.37 5.73
N GLN A 101 -2.32 2.78 4.53
CA GLN A 101 -1.22 2.95 3.58
C GLN A 101 -1.07 4.40 3.11
N LEU A 102 -2.20 5.05 2.80
CA LEU A 102 -2.24 6.43 2.34
C LEU A 102 -1.63 7.37 3.39
N VAL A 103 -2.09 7.27 4.63
CA VAL A 103 -1.63 8.14 5.72
C VAL A 103 -0.16 7.90 6.05
N LEU A 104 0.27 6.65 6.16
CA LEU A 104 1.67 6.32 6.46
C LEU A 104 2.62 6.75 5.35
N GLY A 105 2.23 6.50 4.09
CA GLY A 105 2.98 6.96 2.92
C GLY A 105 3.08 8.49 2.90
N LEU A 106 1.98 9.20 3.16
CA LEU A 106 1.97 10.66 3.19
C LEU A 106 2.93 11.23 4.26
N PHE A 107 2.91 10.70 5.48
CA PHE A 107 3.84 11.16 6.52
C PHE A 107 5.30 10.79 6.23
N ALA A 108 5.54 9.61 5.64
CA ALA A 108 6.88 9.21 5.19
C ALA A 108 7.41 10.15 4.09
N GLU A 109 6.55 10.54 3.15
CA GLU A 109 6.87 11.49 2.07
C GLU A 109 7.17 12.86 2.63
N ILE A 110 6.37 13.37 3.58
CA ILE A 110 6.63 14.66 4.24
C ILE A 110 8.02 14.67 4.89
N ALA A 111 8.38 13.61 5.62
CA ALA A 111 9.69 13.53 6.28
C ALA A 111 10.86 13.62 5.29
N VAL A 112 10.74 12.98 4.13
CA VAL A 112 11.78 12.94 3.09
C VAL A 112 11.79 14.23 2.26
N ALA A 113 10.63 14.80 1.99
CA ALA A 113 10.48 16.08 1.30
C ALA A 113 11.18 17.21 2.07
N MET A 114 11.15 17.17 3.40
CA MET A 114 11.87 18.13 4.25
C MET A 114 13.38 18.10 4.04
N ILE A 115 13.96 16.91 3.81
CA ILE A 115 15.40 16.74 3.49
C ILE A 115 15.71 17.32 2.10
N SER A 116 14.77 17.19 1.17
CA SER A 116 14.94 17.65 -0.21
C SER A 116 14.76 19.17 -0.37
N LEU A 117 14.28 19.86 0.66
CA LEU A 117 14.15 21.31 0.62
C LEU A 117 15.52 21.98 0.69
N PRO A 118 15.78 23.01 -0.12
CA PRO A 118 17.03 23.76 -0.02
C PRO A 118 17.22 24.38 1.37
N ASP A 119 18.46 24.37 1.88
CA ASP A 119 18.79 24.89 3.22
C ASP A 119 18.40 26.35 3.45
N ARG A 120 18.33 27.14 2.38
CA ARG A 120 17.85 28.53 2.43
C ARG A 120 16.37 28.65 2.85
N ILE A 121 15.58 27.58 2.69
CA ILE A 121 14.17 27.51 3.07
C ILE A 121 14.06 26.83 4.44
N VAL A 122 14.63 25.62 4.56
CA VAL A 122 14.66 24.85 5.81
C VAL A 122 16.05 24.24 5.93
N ASN A 123 16.82 24.67 6.93
CA ASN A 123 18.11 24.07 7.21
C ASN A 123 17.91 22.71 7.90
N THR A 124 18.18 21.62 7.19
CA THR A 124 18.09 20.25 7.72
C THR A 124 19.46 19.63 8.00
N THR A 125 20.54 20.41 7.88
CA THR A 125 21.91 19.96 8.11
C THR A 125 22.01 19.27 9.48
N GLY A 126 22.46 18.02 9.48
CA GLY A 126 22.62 17.19 10.69
C GLY A 126 21.37 16.46 11.16
N TYR A 127 20.19 16.71 10.57
CA TYR A 127 18.94 16.00 10.89
C TYR A 127 18.48 15.04 9.77
N GLU A 128 19.19 14.99 8.65
CA GLU A 128 18.84 14.21 7.46
C GLU A 128 18.65 12.72 7.78
N HIS A 129 19.61 12.11 8.50
CA HIS A 129 19.51 10.71 8.91
C HIS A 129 18.36 10.46 9.88
N THR A 130 18.03 11.42 10.74
CA THR A 130 16.89 11.32 11.67
C THR A 130 15.57 11.34 10.92
N LEU A 131 15.40 12.28 10.00
CA LEU A 131 14.20 12.39 9.15
C LEU A 131 14.05 11.15 8.25
N LEU A 132 15.15 10.67 7.67
CA LEU A 132 15.17 9.45 6.87
C LEU A 132 14.81 8.20 7.71
N THR A 133 15.28 8.14 8.95
CA THR A 133 14.91 7.07 9.90
C THR A 133 13.43 7.11 10.23
N VAL A 134 12.86 8.30 10.47
CA VAL A 134 11.41 8.44 10.69
C VAL A 134 10.64 7.93 9.48
N SER A 135 11.05 8.32 8.27
CA SER A 135 10.42 7.84 7.04
C SER A 135 10.49 6.33 6.91
N VAL A 136 11.66 5.71 7.11
CA VAL A 136 11.81 4.25 6.98
C VAL A 136 11.00 3.48 8.01
N VAL A 137 10.85 4.02 9.23
CA VAL A 137 9.99 3.44 10.28
C VAL A 137 8.52 3.46 9.85
N LEU A 138 8.04 4.58 9.31
CA LEU A 138 6.66 4.69 8.81
C LEU A 138 6.41 3.73 7.64
N ILE A 139 7.36 3.65 6.69
CA ILE A 139 7.30 2.69 5.57
C ILE A 139 7.31 1.25 6.09
N ALA A 140 8.11 0.93 7.11
CA ALA A 140 8.15 -0.41 7.70
C ALA A 140 6.83 -0.79 8.39
N ILE A 141 6.20 0.13 9.11
CA ILE A 141 4.85 -0.07 9.67
C ILE A 141 3.85 -0.32 8.54
N GLY A 142 3.94 0.47 7.46
CA GLY A 142 3.15 0.28 6.25
C GLY A 142 3.32 -1.11 5.64
N ALA A 143 4.55 -1.60 5.51
CA ALA A 143 4.86 -2.93 5.01
C ALA A 143 4.26 -4.06 5.89
N ILE A 144 4.29 -3.91 7.22
CA ILE A 144 3.67 -4.86 8.16
C ILE A 144 2.15 -4.89 7.96
N ILE A 145 1.51 -3.72 7.88
CA ILE A 145 0.07 -3.60 7.65
C ILE A 145 -0.32 -4.21 6.30
N GLN A 146 0.45 -3.94 5.24
CA GLN A 146 0.24 -4.50 3.91
C GLN A 146 0.40 -6.04 3.91
N SER A 147 1.40 -6.55 4.63
CA SER A 147 1.59 -8.00 4.81
C SER A 147 0.39 -8.66 5.49
N ARG A 148 -0.13 -8.02 6.55
CA ARG A 148 -1.36 -8.45 7.22
C ARG A 148 -2.56 -8.41 6.28
N HIS A 149 -2.70 -7.36 5.47
CA HIS A 149 -3.78 -7.25 4.49
C HIS A 149 -3.76 -8.40 3.48
N VAL A 150 -2.58 -8.74 2.93
CA VAL A 150 -2.39 -9.89 2.05
C VAL A 150 -2.86 -11.17 2.73
N PHE A 151 -2.40 -11.42 3.96
CA PHE A 151 -2.77 -12.62 4.70
C PHE A 151 -4.28 -12.73 4.93
N VAL A 152 -4.93 -11.66 5.38
CA VAL A 152 -6.38 -11.63 5.64
C VAL A 152 -7.17 -11.81 4.34
N LEU A 153 -6.75 -11.20 3.24
CA LEU A 153 -7.38 -11.38 1.92
C LEU A 153 -7.26 -12.83 1.45
N LEU A 154 -6.08 -13.45 1.57
CA LEU A 154 -5.84 -14.84 1.17
C LEU A 154 -6.64 -15.81 2.06
N ALA A 155 -6.70 -15.59 3.37
CA ALA A 155 -7.52 -16.39 4.28
C ALA A 155 -9.02 -16.30 3.94
N THR A 156 -9.49 -15.09 3.65
CA THR A 156 -10.87 -14.84 3.19
C THR A 156 -11.14 -15.53 1.86
N LEU A 157 -10.16 -15.56 0.95
CA LEU A 157 -10.26 -16.27 -0.33
C LEU A 157 -10.28 -17.78 -0.17
N TRP A 158 -9.42 -18.33 0.68
CA TRP A 158 -9.31 -19.77 0.96
C TRP A 158 -10.62 -20.32 1.53
N ARG A 159 -11.23 -19.63 2.52
CA ARG A 159 -12.47 -20.07 3.16
C ARG A 159 -13.62 -20.32 2.16
N ARG A 160 -13.59 -19.69 0.97
CA ARG A 160 -14.56 -19.93 -0.12
C ARG A 160 -14.32 -21.25 -0.86
N ARG A 161 -13.05 -21.65 -1.03
CA ARG A 161 -12.68 -22.86 -1.76
C ARG A 161 -13.13 -24.10 -0.99
N THR A 162 -12.94 -24.10 0.33
CA THR A 162 -13.35 -25.19 1.22
C THR A 162 -14.87 -25.36 1.32
N VAL A 163 -15.65 -24.28 1.32
CA VAL A 163 -17.13 -24.35 1.35
C VAL A 163 -17.70 -24.88 0.02
N ARG A 164 -17.06 -24.57 -1.12
CA ARG A 164 -17.46 -25.16 -2.41
C ARG A 164 -17.13 -26.64 -2.54
N GLU A 165 -16.11 -27.12 -1.85
CA GLU A 165 -15.68 -28.53 -1.88
C GLU A 165 -16.47 -29.42 -0.92
N ASN A 166 -17.15 -28.85 0.09
CA ASN A 166 -18.07 -29.56 1.00
C ASN A 166 -19.44 -28.85 1.09
N PRO A 167 -20.32 -29.00 0.08
CA PRO A 167 -21.71 -28.58 0.20
C PRO A 167 -22.44 -29.59 1.09
N THR A 168 -22.66 -29.25 2.36
CA THR A 168 -23.62 -29.94 3.23
C THR A 168 -25.04 -29.57 2.85
#